data_AF-A0A966WSH9-F1
#
_entry.id   AF-A0A966WSH9-F1
#
_cell.length_a   1.000
_cell.length_b   1.000
_cell.length_c   1.000
_cell.angle_alpha   90.00
_cell.angle_beta   90.00
_cell.angle_gamma   90.00
#
_symmetry.space_group_name_H-M   'P 1'
#
loop_
_entity.id
_entity.type
_entity.pdbx_description
1 polymer ?
#
loop_
_entity_poly.entity_id
_entity_poly.type
_entity_poly.pdbx_seq_one_letter_code
_entity_poly.pdbx_strand_id
1 'polypeptide(L)'
;MASMTLERNLWLTTPMMRGDDVLALQQRLAQAGATITQDGLFGRGTRAEVEKFQRNQSLTVDGIVGIATWTKLVDPTGRGGAVVAPSQAAEMIDPVALATPHRFVMDGSAWSVGPEGVMVAGGAHPLLPDERERALVARVFADYAQDLTTVLSKVAVPVELVVACICAESSGRADAKRMEPGCDRADPGRTPARVSCGLMQTLLSTAREAVRHFDLHLEDLLQPVVSIRAGATYMWNQARLTGFDPPLVAAAYNAGSLYRNDGAANHWKLRQYPIGTAEHVDRFCRFFNAALAEAAPRLGAGVPRMRDILRGPAPPAAAAAPLESEPNALTIEQFQERLHAAGLYTGPMDGTSAPGIL
;
A
#
# COMPACT_ATOMS: atom_id res chain seq x y z
N MET A 1 8.09 5.63 25.82
CA MET A 1 7.27 6.36 24.84
C MET A 1 6.23 5.38 24.32
N ALA A 2 4.94 5.65 24.54
CA ALA A 2 3.88 4.75 24.12
C ALA A 2 3.88 4.59 22.59
N SER A 3 3.88 3.35 22.12
CA SER A 3 3.73 3.00 20.71
C SER A 3 2.35 3.49 20.25
N MET A 4 2.28 4.49 19.37
CA MET A 4 1.02 4.87 18.74
C MET A 4 0.71 3.84 17.65
N THR A 5 -0.23 2.93 17.91
CA THR A 5 -0.80 2.08 16.86
C THR A 5 -1.87 2.87 16.10
N LEU A 6 -1.60 3.12 14.81
CA LEU A 6 -2.54 3.74 13.87
C LEU A 6 -3.55 2.68 13.40
N GLU A 7 -4.42 2.22 14.30
CA GLU A 7 -5.34 1.09 14.02
C GLU A 7 -6.58 1.51 13.21
N ARG A 8 -6.89 2.82 13.17
CA ARG A 8 -8.07 3.34 12.47
C ARG A 8 -7.91 4.82 12.08
N ASN A 9 -8.62 5.24 11.04
CA ASN A 9 -8.75 6.67 10.71
C ASN A 9 -9.64 7.37 11.74
N LEU A 10 -9.42 8.67 11.94
CA LEU A 10 -10.21 9.48 12.88
C LEU A 10 -11.05 10.50 12.13
N TRP A 11 -12.35 10.57 12.42
CA TRP A 11 -13.24 11.57 11.82
C TRP A 11 -14.46 11.83 12.70
N LEU A 12 -15.20 12.89 12.37
CA LEU A 12 -16.43 13.24 13.07
C LEU A 12 -17.53 12.19 12.78
N THR A 13 -17.98 11.52 13.84
CA THR A 13 -19.06 10.52 13.82
C THR A 13 -20.12 10.82 14.88
N THR A 14 -21.23 10.07 14.87
CA THR A 14 -22.25 10.08 15.93
C THR A 14 -22.50 8.64 16.39
N PRO A 15 -22.16 8.26 17.64
CA PRO A 15 -21.48 9.08 18.66
C PRO A 15 -20.06 9.43 18.23
N MET A 16 -19.50 10.51 18.80
CA MET A 16 -18.13 10.97 18.46
C MET A 16 -17.10 9.88 18.72
N MET A 17 -16.08 9.81 17.86
CA MET A 17 -14.91 8.98 18.12
C MET A 17 -14.21 9.46 19.39
N ARG A 18 -13.70 8.52 20.17
CA ARG A 18 -12.99 8.77 21.42
C ARG A 18 -11.85 7.79 21.64
N GLY A 19 -10.83 8.24 22.37
CA GLY A 19 -9.68 7.42 22.75
C GLY A 19 -8.36 8.19 22.75
N ASP A 20 -7.30 7.48 23.12
CA ASP A 20 -5.94 8.03 23.18
C ASP A 20 -5.40 8.44 21.79
N ASP A 21 -5.88 7.78 20.74
CA ASP A 21 -5.61 8.13 19.33
C ASP A 21 -6.15 9.52 18.97
N VAL A 22 -7.37 9.85 19.41
CA VAL A 22 -7.99 11.16 19.25
C VAL A 22 -7.27 12.21 20.09
N LEU A 23 -6.90 11.88 21.33
CA LEU A 23 -6.16 12.79 22.19
C LEU A 23 -4.78 13.13 21.59
N ALA A 24 -4.08 12.11 21.09
CA ALA A 24 -2.79 12.30 20.44
C ALA A 24 -2.90 13.15 19.17
N LEU A 25 -3.98 13.00 18.40
CA LEU A 25 -4.26 13.87 17.25
C LEU A 25 -4.40 15.32 17.69
N GLN A 26 -5.25 15.58 18.70
CA GLN A 26 -5.49 16.93 19.21
C GLN A 26 -4.18 17.56 19.73
N GLN A 27 -3.35 16.78 20.41
CA GLN A 27 -2.01 17.21 20.85
C GLN A 27 -1.10 17.58 19.68
N ARG A 28 -1.06 16.76 18.62
CA ARG A 28 -0.24 17.04 17.43
C ARG A 28 -0.74 18.26 16.65
N LEU A 29 -2.05 18.42 16.53
CA LEU A 29 -2.64 19.63 15.93
C LEU A 29 -2.28 20.88 16.73
N ALA A 30 -2.33 20.81 18.06
CA ALA A 30 -1.91 21.91 18.93
C ALA A 30 -0.42 22.24 18.75
N GLN A 31 0.44 21.23 18.66
CA GLN A 31 1.87 21.40 18.34
C GLN A 31 2.10 22.01 16.95
N ALA A 32 1.22 21.71 15.99
CA ALA A 32 1.21 22.32 14.66
C ALA A 32 0.57 23.73 14.62
N GLY A 33 0.23 24.31 15.78
CA GLY A 33 -0.29 25.68 15.92
C GLY A 33 -1.81 25.80 15.93
N ALA A 34 -2.57 24.70 16.04
CA ALA A 34 -4.02 24.75 16.20
C ALA A 34 -4.42 25.18 17.61
N THR A 35 -5.48 25.99 17.72
CA THR A 35 -6.12 26.28 19.02
C THR A 35 -7.27 25.30 19.21
N ILE A 36 -7.03 24.21 19.93
CA ILE A 36 -7.96 23.07 20.04
C ILE A 36 -8.04 22.53 21.47
N THR A 37 -9.21 22.02 21.85
CA THR A 37 -9.41 21.28 23.10
C THR A 37 -8.85 19.85 22.96
N GLN A 38 -8.10 19.40 23.95
CA GLN A 38 -7.43 18.09 23.98
C GLN A 38 -8.13 17.17 24.98
N ASP A 39 -9.37 16.76 24.66
CA ASP A 39 -10.27 15.99 25.52
C ASP A 39 -10.41 14.52 25.08
N GLY A 40 -9.72 14.12 24.01
CA GLY A 40 -9.83 12.78 23.43
C GLY A 40 -11.17 12.53 22.73
N LEU A 41 -11.94 13.56 22.39
CA LEU A 41 -13.21 13.47 21.67
C LEU A 41 -13.13 14.13 20.29
N PHE A 42 -13.45 13.38 19.22
CA PHE A 42 -13.39 13.92 17.86
C PHE A 42 -14.69 14.67 17.56
N GLY A 43 -14.77 15.89 18.06
CA GLY A 43 -15.90 16.80 17.86
C GLY A 43 -15.75 17.69 16.62
N ARG A 44 -16.74 18.58 16.41
CA ARG A 44 -16.73 19.56 15.31
C ARG A 44 -15.50 20.47 15.35
N GLY A 45 -15.02 20.83 16.54
CA GLY A 45 -13.80 21.62 16.72
C GLY A 45 -12.56 20.88 16.22
N THR A 46 -12.41 19.59 16.55
CA THR A 46 -11.31 18.76 16.03
C THR A 46 -11.38 18.63 14.52
N ARG A 47 -12.56 18.38 13.95
CA ARG A 47 -12.73 18.32 12.50
C ARG A 47 -12.28 19.61 11.80
N ALA A 48 -12.69 20.77 12.32
CA ALA A 48 -12.36 22.06 11.72
C ALA A 48 -10.84 22.29 11.68
N GLU A 49 -10.12 21.96 12.76
CA GLU A 49 -8.67 22.09 12.82
C GLU A 49 -7.95 21.04 11.95
N VAL A 50 -8.51 19.82 11.82
CA VAL A 50 -8.02 18.83 10.84
C VAL A 50 -8.14 19.36 9.41
N GLU A 51 -9.30 19.87 9.02
CA GLU A 51 -9.52 20.42 7.67
C GLU A 51 -8.59 21.63 7.41
N LYS A 52 -8.37 22.47 8.42
CA LYS A 52 -7.42 23.58 8.35
C LYS A 52 -5.98 23.08 8.19
N PHE A 53 -5.58 22.09 8.98
CA PHE A 53 -4.25 21.48 8.87
C PHE A 53 -4.05 20.83 7.50
N GLN A 54 -5.00 20.03 7.02
CA GLN A 54 -4.97 19.42 5.68
C GLN A 54 -4.82 20.48 4.60
N ARG A 55 -5.58 21.58 4.68
CA ARG A 55 -5.47 22.70 3.74
C ARG A 55 -4.08 23.33 3.76
N ASN A 56 -3.51 23.54 4.95
CA ASN A 56 -2.17 24.11 5.11
C ASN A 56 -1.04 23.17 4.64
N GLN A 57 -1.29 21.86 4.67
CA GLN A 57 -0.34 20.83 4.25
C GLN A 57 -0.58 20.34 2.81
N SER A 58 -1.45 21.01 2.05
CA SER A 58 -1.83 20.63 0.68
C SER A 58 -2.37 19.21 0.54
N LEU A 59 -3.01 18.69 1.60
CA LEU A 59 -3.72 17.42 1.59
C LEU A 59 -5.16 17.60 1.11
N THR A 60 -5.82 16.49 0.78
CA THR A 60 -7.27 16.47 0.59
C THR A 60 -7.98 16.96 1.86
N VAL A 61 -8.77 18.03 1.74
CA VAL A 61 -9.47 18.67 2.86
C VAL A 61 -10.81 17.97 3.09
N ASP A 62 -10.78 16.83 3.79
CA ASP A 62 -11.95 15.98 4.04
C ASP A 62 -12.31 15.85 5.53
N GLY A 63 -11.48 16.39 6.42
CA GLY A 63 -11.68 16.33 7.88
C GLY A 63 -11.46 14.94 8.48
N ILE A 64 -10.82 14.04 7.73
CA ILE A 64 -10.51 12.67 8.13
C ILE A 64 -9.00 12.53 8.33
N VAL A 65 -8.60 12.09 9.51
CA VAL A 65 -7.21 11.85 9.84
C VAL A 65 -6.84 10.42 9.51
N GLY A 66 -6.43 10.22 8.26
CA GLY A 66 -5.77 9.00 7.79
C GLY A 66 -4.24 9.12 7.80
N ILE A 67 -3.57 8.10 7.24
CA ILE A 67 -2.09 8.02 7.31
C ILE A 67 -1.39 9.25 6.72
N ALA A 68 -1.91 9.83 5.64
CA ALA A 68 -1.32 11.03 5.03
C ALA A 68 -1.34 12.23 5.98
N THR A 69 -2.44 12.39 6.73
CA THR A 69 -2.57 13.46 7.73
C THR A 69 -1.64 13.19 8.92
N TRP A 70 -1.59 11.94 9.40
CA TRP A 70 -0.67 11.54 10.46
C TRP A 70 0.80 11.72 10.10
N THR A 71 1.20 11.34 8.88
CA THR A 71 2.58 11.50 8.40
C THR A 71 2.99 12.97 8.46
N LYS A 72 2.13 13.91 8.05
CA LYS A 72 2.43 15.35 8.14
C LYS A 72 2.45 15.87 9.58
N LEU A 73 1.59 15.33 10.45
CA LEU A 73 1.57 15.68 11.88
C LEU A 73 2.81 15.18 12.63
N VAL A 74 3.44 14.10 12.15
CA VAL A 74 4.59 13.46 12.80
C VAL A 74 5.92 13.91 12.20
N ASP A 75 6.00 14.09 10.88
CA ASP A 75 7.17 14.60 10.16
C ASP A 75 6.76 15.73 9.20
N PRO A 76 6.54 16.96 9.71
CA PRO A 76 6.15 18.11 8.90
C PRO A 76 7.26 18.59 7.95
N THR A 77 8.52 18.18 8.18
CA THR A 77 9.64 18.50 7.29
C THR A 77 9.82 17.51 6.16
N GLY A 78 9.11 16.38 6.23
CA GLY A 78 9.29 15.24 5.35
C GLY A 78 10.77 14.91 5.19
N ARG A 79 11.55 14.60 6.23
CA ARG A 79 12.97 14.21 6.00
C ARG A 79 13.16 12.72 5.72
N GLY A 80 12.08 11.93 5.70
CA GLY A 80 12.12 10.48 5.42
C GLY A 80 12.27 10.05 3.95
N GLY A 81 12.49 10.96 3.01
CA GLY A 81 12.67 10.64 1.58
C GLY A 81 14.11 10.27 1.24
N ALA A 82 14.71 9.35 1.99
CA ALA A 82 15.94 8.69 1.58
C ALA A 82 15.57 7.45 0.78
N VAL A 83 16.29 7.21 -0.32
CA VAL A 83 16.18 6.04 -1.20
C VAL A 83 16.05 4.77 -0.36
N VAL A 84 14.87 4.15 -0.39
CA VAL A 84 14.59 2.89 0.30
C VAL A 84 15.10 1.74 -0.57
N ALA A 85 15.90 0.86 0.01
CA ALA A 85 16.38 -0.34 -0.68
C ALA A 85 15.22 -1.32 -0.99
N PRO A 86 15.28 -2.08 -2.11
CA PRO A 86 14.29 -3.09 -2.49
C PRO A 86 13.93 -4.14 -1.42
N SER A 87 14.81 -4.36 -0.43
CA SER A 87 14.59 -5.31 0.66
C SER A 87 13.41 -4.94 1.56
N GLN A 88 13.04 -3.66 1.67
CA GLN A 88 11.97 -3.22 2.59
C GLN A 88 10.55 -3.52 2.09
N ALA A 89 10.34 -3.78 0.79
CA ALA A 89 9.02 -4.14 0.27
C ALA A 89 8.57 -5.53 0.71
N ALA A 90 9.50 -6.49 0.62
CA ALA A 90 9.27 -7.85 1.08
C ALA A 90 9.08 -7.90 2.60
N GLU A 91 9.71 -6.98 3.34
CA GLU A 91 9.51 -6.83 4.79
C GLU A 91 8.14 -6.23 5.15
N MET A 92 7.55 -5.40 4.28
CA MET A 92 6.21 -4.81 4.50
C MET A 92 5.06 -5.74 4.12
N ILE A 93 5.33 -6.73 3.26
CA ILE A 93 4.33 -7.70 2.81
C ILE A 93 4.39 -8.91 3.73
N ASP A 94 3.32 -9.14 4.47
CA ASP A 94 3.11 -10.40 5.19
C ASP A 94 2.35 -11.37 4.27
N PRO A 95 3.03 -12.32 3.61
CA PRO A 95 2.38 -13.25 2.69
C PRO A 95 1.39 -14.18 3.40
N VAL A 96 1.57 -14.45 4.69
CA VAL A 96 0.65 -15.29 5.47
C VAL A 96 -0.62 -14.51 5.78
N ALA A 97 -0.51 -13.24 6.18
CA ALA A 97 -1.67 -12.37 6.39
C ALA A 97 -2.45 -12.16 5.08
N LEU A 98 -1.76 -11.93 3.96
CA LEU A 98 -2.41 -11.79 2.65
C LEU A 98 -3.11 -13.08 2.20
N ALA A 99 -2.50 -14.24 2.41
CA ALA A 99 -3.09 -15.53 2.03
C ALA A 99 -4.26 -15.96 2.94
N THR A 100 -4.34 -15.40 4.15
CA THR A 100 -5.43 -15.70 5.09
C THR A 100 -6.65 -14.82 4.77
N PRO A 101 -7.88 -15.36 4.72
CA PRO A 101 -9.08 -14.55 4.52
C PRO A 101 -9.20 -13.43 5.56
N HIS A 102 -9.17 -12.19 5.09
CA HIS A 102 -9.25 -10.99 5.93
C HIS A 102 -10.19 -9.96 5.30
N ARG A 103 -10.52 -8.92 6.07
CA ARG A 103 -11.39 -7.82 5.63
C ARG A 103 -10.96 -6.52 6.29
N PHE A 104 -11.19 -5.40 5.62
CA PHE A 104 -10.94 -4.08 6.21
C PHE A 104 -12.14 -3.55 7.00
N VAL A 105 -13.35 -3.76 6.49
CA VAL A 105 -14.60 -3.39 7.18
C VAL A 105 -15.36 -4.68 7.53
N MET A 106 -15.85 -4.77 8.77
CA MET A 106 -16.46 -6.00 9.31
C MET A 106 -17.63 -6.54 8.48
N ASP A 107 -18.47 -5.67 7.94
CA ASP A 107 -19.63 -6.00 7.09
C ASP A 107 -19.31 -5.98 5.58
N GLY A 108 -18.04 -5.83 5.20
CA GLY A 108 -17.55 -5.99 3.84
C GLY A 108 -17.24 -7.45 3.50
N SER A 109 -16.94 -7.70 2.23
CA SER A 109 -16.39 -8.97 1.77
C SER A 109 -15.06 -9.26 2.44
N ALA A 110 -14.81 -10.52 2.76
CA ALA A 110 -13.46 -10.99 3.06
C ALA A 110 -12.77 -11.47 1.77
N TRP A 111 -11.45 -11.37 1.72
CA TRP A 111 -10.63 -11.81 0.61
C TRP A 111 -9.31 -12.38 1.09
N SER A 112 -8.62 -13.05 0.18
CA SER A 112 -7.24 -13.53 0.34
C SER A 112 -6.48 -13.31 -0.97
N VAL A 113 -5.16 -13.21 -0.90
CA VAL A 113 -4.27 -13.08 -2.04
C VAL A 113 -3.36 -14.30 -2.11
N GLY A 114 -3.46 -15.06 -3.19
CA GLY A 114 -2.66 -16.26 -3.42
C GLY A 114 -1.94 -16.24 -4.76
N PRO A 115 -1.38 -17.39 -5.19
CA PRO A 115 -0.69 -17.51 -6.48
C PRO A 115 -1.53 -17.15 -7.71
N GLU A 116 -2.86 -17.28 -7.61
CA GLU A 116 -3.84 -16.92 -8.65
C GLU A 116 -4.35 -15.47 -8.50
N GLY A 117 -3.85 -14.74 -7.50
CA GLY A 117 -4.21 -13.37 -7.20
C GLY A 117 -5.28 -13.25 -6.10
N VAL A 118 -6.07 -12.16 -6.16
CA VAL A 118 -7.12 -11.82 -5.21
C VAL A 118 -8.33 -12.72 -5.41
N MET A 119 -8.79 -13.35 -4.32
CA MET A 119 -9.99 -14.17 -4.28
C MET A 119 -10.94 -13.66 -3.19
N VAL A 120 -12.21 -13.41 -3.56
CA VAL A 120 -13.26 -13.06 -2.61
C VAL A 120 -13.81 -14.32 -1.95
N ALA A 121 -13.86 -14.33 -0.62
CA ALA A 121 -14.33 -15.47 0.17
C ALA A 121 -15.76 -15.87 -0.22
N GLY A 122 -15.98 -17.18 -0.38
CA GLY A 122 -17.28 -17.72 -0.81
C GLY A 122 -17.59 -17.56 -2.30
N GLY A 123 -16.70 -16.97 -3.10
CA GLY A 123 -16.83 -16.93 -4.57
C GLY A 123 -17.95 -16.04 -5.12
N ALA A 124 -18.61 -15.23 -4.27
CA ALA A 124 -19.75 -14.40 -4.66
C ALA A 124 -19.42 -13.32 -5.71
N HIS A 125 -18.14 -12.97 -5.85
CA HIS A 125 -17.64 -11.95 -6.78
C HIS A 125 -16.30 -12.41 -7.41
N PRO A 126 -16.34 -13.23 -8.48
CA PRO A 126 -15.11 -13.73 -9.10
C PRO A 126 -14.34 -12.59 -9.78
N LEU A 127 -13.05 -12.48 -9.46
CA LEU A 127 -12.13 -11.48 -10.01
C LEU A 127 -11.29 -12.06 -11.15
N LEU A 128 -11.95 -12.73 -12.09
CA LEU A 128 -11.30 -13.34 -13.24
C LEU A 128 -11.11 -12.29 -14.34
N PRO A 129 -9.87 -12.03 -14.80
CA PRO A 129 -9.66 -11.11 -15.91
C PRO A 129 -10.24 -11.67 -17.21
N ASP A 130 -10.71 -10.79 -18.10
CA ASP A 130 -11.06 -11.17 -19.47
C ASP A 130 -9.84 -11.17 -20.42
N GLU A 131 -10.05 -11.55 -21.68
CA GLU A 131 -8.97 -11.60 -22.68
C GLU A 131 -8.42 -10.21 -23.02
N ARG A 132 -9.26 -9.18 -23.03
CA ARG A 132 -8.83 -7.80 -23.29
C ARG A 132 -8.00 -7.26 -22.14
N GLU A 133 -8.40 -7.58 -20.90
CA GLU A 133 -7.67 -7.20 -19.70
C GLU A 133 -6.29 -7.86 -19.66
N ARG A 134 -6.20 -9.17 -20.00
CA ARG A 134 -4.93 -9.87 -20.16
C ARG A 134 -4.05 -9.25 -21.25
N ALA A 135 -4.61 -9.02 -22.44
CA ALA A 135 -3.86 -8.44 -23.56
C ALA A 135 -3.35 -7.03 -23.23
N LEU A 136 -4.13 -6.23 -22.50
CA LEU A 136 -3.71 -4.91 -22.05
C LEU A 136 -2.54 -4.98 -21.07
N VAL A 137 -2.59 -5.89 -20.10
CA VAL A 137 -1.51 -6.11 -19.14
C VAL A 137 -0.22 -6.53 -19.84
N ALA A 138 -0.29 -7.51 -20.74
CA ALA A 138 0.85 -7.96 -21.53
C ALA A 138 1.48 -6.82 -22.34
N ARG A 139 0.64 -6.00 -22.98
CA ARG A 139 1.09 -4.80 -23.71
C ARG A 139 1.77 -3.78 -22.78
N VAL A 140 1.19 -3.47 -21.62
CA VAL A 140 1.79 -2.53 -20.65
C VAL A 140 3.15 -3.02 -20.16
N PHE A 141 3.30 -4.33 -19.89
CA PHE A 141 4.60 -4.90 -19.57
C PHE A 141 5.60 -4.74 -20.73
N ALA A 142 5.18 -5.02 -21.97
CA ALA A 142 6.05 -4.94 -23.14
C ALA A 142 6.50 -3.50 -23.45
N ASP A 143 5.55 -2.56 -23.48
CA ASP A 143 5.79 -1.17 -23.88
C ASP A 143 6.63 -0.41 -22.86
N TYR A 144 6.50 -0.73 -21.57
CA TYR A 144 7.11 0.03 -20.47
C TYR A 144 8.11 -0.75 -19.62
N ALA A 145 8.60 -1.90 -20.09
CA ALA A 145 9.53 -2.76 -19.36
C ALA A 145 10.76 -1.99 -18.81
N GLN A 146 11.34 -1.11 -19.64
CA GLN A 146 12.52 -0.31 -19.27
C GLN A 146 12.19 0.74 -18.21
N ASP A 147 11.06 1.44 -18.35
CA ASP A 147 10.62 2.45 -17.39
C ASP A 147 10.27 1.81 -16.04
N LEU A 148 9.51 0.71 -16.07
CA LEU A 148 9.16 -0.09 -14.89
C LEU A 148 10.42 -0.58 -14.17
N THR A 149 11.40 -1.10 -14.91
CA THR A 149 12.69 -1.53 -14.34
C THR A 149 13.45 -0.36 -13.71
N THR A 150 13.53 0.76 -14.42
CA THR A 150 14.27 1.95 -13.98
C THR A 150 13.72 2.52 -12.68
N VAL A 151 12.39 2.52 -12.53
CA VAL A 151 11.72 3.05 -11.34
C VAL A 151 11.69 2.03 -10.21
N LEU A 152 11.22 0.80 -10.48
CA LEU A 152 10.87 -0.15 -9.43
C LEU A 152 12.08 -0.89 -8.84
N SER A 153 13.24 -0.79 -9.48
CA SER A 153 14.52 -1.14 -8.83
C SER A 153 14.91 -0.16 -7.70
N LYS A 154 14.22 0.99 -7.58
CA LYS A 154 14.49 2.05 -6.59
C LYS A 154 13.30 2.36 -5.69
N VAL A 155 12.08 2.28 -6.25
CA VAL A 155 10.83 2.45 -5.51
C VAL A 155 10.23 1.07 -5.35
N ALA A 156 10.39 0.49 -4.16
CA ALA A 156 10.20 -0.93 -3.93
C ALA A 156 8.71 -1.34 -3.88
N VAL A 157 7.97 -1.09 -4.95
CA VAL A 157 6.57 -1.50 -5.09
C VAL A 157 6.51 -2.71 -6.01
N PRO A 158 5.78 -3.78 -5.65
CA PRO A 158 5.55 -4.90 -6.55
C PRO A 158 5.02 -4.45 -7.91
N VAL A 159 5.70 -4.86 -8.99
CA VAL A 159 5.37 -4.42 -10.36
C VAL A 159 3.93 -4.73 -10.74
N GLU A 160 3.36 -5.83 -10.24
CA GLU A 160 1.99 -6.23 -10.55
C GLU A 160 0.96 -5.18 -10.07
N LEU A 161 1.20 -4.52 -8.93
CA LEU A 161 0.35 -3.43 -8.45
C LEU A 161 0.46 -2.20 -9.33
N VAL A 162 1.67 -1.87 -9.79
CA VAL A 162 1.92 -0.71 -10.65
C VAL A 162 1.29 -0.92 -12.02
N VAL A 163 1.45 -2.10 -12.63
CA VAL A 163 0.83 -2.44 -13.91
C VAL A 163 -0.69 -2.48 -13.81
N ALA A 164 -1.25 -3.06 -12.75
CA ALA A 164 -2.69 -3.03 -12.51
C ALA A 164 -3.22 -1.60 -12.42
N CYS A 165 -2.50 -0.74 -11.71
CA CYS A 165 -2.83 0.68 -11.60
C CYS A 165 -2.75 1.40 -12.97
N ILE A 166 -1.71 1.18 -13.78
CA ILE A 166 -1.61 1.75 -15.14
C ILE A 166 -2.82 1.34 -16.00
N CYS A 167 -3.20 0.07 -15.94
CA CYS A 167 -4.32 -0.47 -16.72
C CYS A 167 -5.67 0.09 -16.25
N ALA A 168 -5.87 0.23 -14.94
CA ALA A 168 -7.08 0.79 -14.36
C ALA A 168 -7.24 2.29 -14.65
N GLU A 169 -6.15 3.06 -14.55
CA GLU A 169 -6.17 4.52 -14.58
C GLU A 169 -6.13 5.11 -15.99
N SER A 170 -5.27 4.59 -16.88
CA SER A 170 -5.07 5.17 -18.21
C SER A 170 -5.36 4.22 -19.36
N SER A 171 -5.61 2.94 -19.06
CA SER A 171 -5.58 1.85 -20.04
C SER A 171 -4.24 1.76 -20.79
N GLY A 172 -3.14 2.07 -20.09
CA GLY A 172 -1.79 2.06 -20.66
C GLY A 172 -1.50 3.20 -21.63
N ARG A 173 -2.21 4.33 -21.52
CA ARG A 173 -2.02 5.50 -22.40
C ARG A 173 -1.18 6.57 -21.72
N ALA A 174 0.07 6.73 -22.15
CA ALA A 174 0.98 7.74 -21.60
C ALA A 174 0.53 9.19 -21.88
N ASP A 175 -0.31 9.40 -22.88
CA ASP A 175 -0.87 10.70 -23.23
C ASP A 175 -2.22 11.01 -22.55
N ALA A 176 -2.73 10.11 -21.70
CA ALA A 176 -4.00 10.28 -21.02
C ALA A 176 -3.98 11.52 -20.11
N LYS A 177 -5.03 12.35 -20.21
CA LYS A 177 -5.22 13.54 -19.38
C LYS A 177 -6.64 13.54 -18.83
N ARG A 178 -6.79 13.85 -17.55
CA ARG A 178 -8.08 14.00 -16.90
C ARG A 178 -8.10 15.32 -16.14
N MET A 179 -9.17 16.08 -16.38
CA MET A 179 -9.45 17.35 -15.71
C MET A 179 -10.67 17.17 -14.83
N GLU A 180 -10.47 17.32 -13.53
CA GLU A 180 -11.54 17.28 -12.55
C GLU A 180 -12.43 18.53 -12.65
N PRO A 181 -13.67 18.46 -12.14
CA PRO A 181 -14.48 19.65 -11.91
C PRO A 181 -13.70 20.72 -11.13
N GLY A 182 -13.67 21.94 -11.68
CA GLY A 182 -12.93 23.07 -11.12
C GLY A 182 -11.48 23.20 -11.59
N CYS A 183 -11.02 22.39 -12.55
CA CYS A 183 -9.74 22.61 -13.23
C CYS A 183 -9.77 23.89 -14.09
N ASP A 184 -8.72 24.71 -14.02
CA ASP A 184 -8.48 25.77 -15.00
C ASP A 184 -8.19 25.11 -16.36
N ARG A 185 -9.01 25.36 -17.37
CA ARG A 185 -8.86 24.73 -18.68
C ARG A 185 -7.86 25.45 -19.59
N ALA A 186 -7.59 26.73 -19.33
CA ALA A 186 -6.64 27.51 -20.11
C ALA A 186 -5.21 27.23 -19.64
N ASP A 187 -5.03 27.09 -18.32
CA ASP A 187 -3.74 26.74 -17.70
C ASP A 187 -3.95 25.74 -16.56
N PRO A 188 -4.11 24.43 -16.87
CA PRO A 188 -4.39 23.39 -15.87
C PRO A 188 -3.34 23.29 -14.76
N GLY A 189 -2.10 23.73 -15.02
CA GLY A 189 -1.02 23.76 -14.04
C GLY A 189 -1.30 24.65 -12.83
N ARG A 190 -2.19 25.65 -12.96
CA ARG A 190 -2.65 26.52 -11.86
C ARG A 190 -3.57 25.82 -10.88
N THR A 191 -4.18 24.71 -11.29
CA THR A 191 -5.06 23.89 -10.44
C THR A 191 -4.48 22.49 -10.25
N PRO A 192 -3.29 22.34 -9.64
CA PRO A 192 -2.57 21.07 -9.60
C PRO A 192 -3.30 19.96 -8.81
N ALA A 193 -4.30 20.29 -8.00
CA ALA A 193 -5.17 19.33 -7.32
C ALA A 193 -6.39 18.88 -8.14
N ARG A 194 -6.49 19.33 -9.40
CA ARG A 194 -7.65 19.09 -10.29
C ARG A 194 -7.27 18.55 -11.66
N VAL A 195 -6.00 18.21 -11.87
CA VAL A 195 -5.51 17.69 -13.15
C VAL A 195 -4.55 16.54 -12.92
N SER A 196 -4.74 15.46 -13.68
CA SER A 196 -3.86 14.30 -13.73
C SER A 196 -3.48 13.96 -15.17
N CYS A 197 -2.27 13.45 -15.35
CA CYS A 197 -1.71 13.10 -16.65
C CYS A 197 -0.93 11.78 -16.58
N GLY A 198 -0.75 11.14 -17.73
CA GLY A 198 0.16 10.01 -17.88
C GLY A 198 -0.41 8.66 -17.49
N LEU A 199 0.47 7.66 -17.48
CA LEU A 199 0.12 6.26 -17.25
C LEU A 199 -0.60 6.03 -15.92
N MET A 200 -0.17 6.74 -14.88
CA MET A 200 -0.63 6.50 -13.51
C MET A 200 -1.77 7.42 -13.06
N GLN A 201 -2.18 8.38 -13.91
CA GLN A 201 -3.17 9.43 -13.60
C GLN A 201 -3.01 10.04 -12.21
N THR A 202 -1.77 10.22 -11.75
CA THR A 202 -1.48 10.92 -10.49
C THR A 202 -1.81 12.41 -10.67
N LEU A 203 -2.52 13.02 -9.71
CA LEU A 203 -2.75 14.46 -9.70
C LEU A 203 -1.41 15.21 -9.68
N LEU A 204 -1.31 16.35 -10.37
CA LEU A 204 -0.06 17.12 -10.43
C LEU A 204 0.48 17.50 -9.03
N SER A 205 -0.41 17.89 -8.13
CA SER A 205 -0.08 18.19 -6.72
C SER A 205 0.49 16.97 -5.99
N THR A 206 -0.19 15.83 -6.11
CA THR A 206 0.25 14.55 -5.55
C THR A 206 1.59 14.11 -6.13
N ALA A 207 1.81 14.27 -7.44
CA ALA A 207 3.06 13.93 -8.08
C ALA A 207 4.22 14.78 -7.56
N ARG A 208 4.05 16.10 -7.51
CA ARG A 208 5.04 17.05 -6.95
C ARG A 208 5.43 16.67 -5.53
N GLU A 209 4.44 16.33 -4.71
CA GLU A 209 4.66 15.90 -3.33
C GLU A 209 5.40 14.55 -3.25
N ALA A 210 4.93 13.55 -3.99
CA ALA A 210 5.46 12.20 -3.93
C ALA A 210 6.96 12.16 -4.31
N VAL A 211 7.35 12.85 -5.38
CA VAL A 211 8.75 12.87 -5.85
C VAL A 211 9.55 14.06 -5.33
N ARG A 212 8.93 14.94 -4.53
CA ARG A 212 9.54 16.16 -3.97
C ARG A 212 10.17 17.09 -5.00
N HIS A 213 9.54 17.16 -6.17
CA HIS A 213 9.94 18.03 -7.26
C HIS A 213 8.81 19.03 -7.48
N PHE A 214 8.84 20.14 -6.75
CA PHE A 214 7.72 21.11 -6.75
C PHE A 214 7.64 21.92 -8.05
N ASP A 215 8.73 21.95 -8.83
CA ASP A 215 8.78 22.53 -10.17
C ASP A 215 8.34 21.54 -11.27
N LEU A 216 7.88 20.34 -10.93
CA LEU A 216 7.33 19.38 -11.91
C LEU A 216 6.11 19.98 -12.64
N HIS A 217 6.04 19.84 -13.95
CA HIS A 217 4.94 20.30 -14.79
C HIS A 217 4.13 19.14 -15.39
N LEU A 218 3.02 19.41 -16.08
CA LEU A 218 2.10 18.37 -16.58
C LEU A 218 2.70 17.55 -17.72
N GLU A 219 3.49 18.20 -18.55
CA GLU A 219 4.23 17.63 -19.67
C GLU A 219 5.27 16.62 -19.21
N ASP A 220 5.88 16.82 -18.03
CA ASP A 220 6.79 15.85 -17.44
C ASP A 220 6.05 14.55 -17.12
N LEU A 221 4.81 14.64 -16.63
CA LEU A 221 3.98 13.46 -16.31
C LEU A 221 3.53 12.67 -17.55
N LEU A 222 3.70 13.21 -18.76
CA LEU A 222 3.46 12.45 -20.00
C LEU A 222 4.64 11.51 -20.33
N GLN A 223 5.80 11.72 -19.71
CA GLN A 223 6.92 10.79 -19.83
C GLN A 223 6.66 9.55 -18.95
N PRO A 224 6.66 8.32 -19.51
CA PRO A 224 6.36 7.09 -18.77
C PRO A 224 7.16 6.93 -17.47
N VAL A 225 8.49 7.10 -17.52
CA VAL A 225 9.36 7.01 -16.34
C VAL A 225 8.98 7.98 -15.22
N VAL A 226 8.56 9.20 -15.56
CA VAL A 226 8.17 10.23 -14.57
C VAL A 226 6.81 9.92 -13.98
N SER A 227 5.84 9.53 -14.83
CA SER A 227 4.50 9.11 -14.40
C SER A 227 4.57 7.92 -13.46
N ILE A 228 5.29 6.86 -13.86
CA ILE A 228 5.49 5.64 -13.07
C ILE A 228 6.20 5.97 -11.76
N ARG A 229 7.24 6.80 -11.77
CA ARG A 229 7.92 7.25 -10.54
C ARG A 229 6.97 7.97 -9.59
N ALA A 230 6.16 8.89 -10.08
CA ALA A 230 5.19 9.63 -9.26
C ALA A 230 4.14 8.69 -8.64
N GLY A 231 3.49 7.87 -9.46
CA GLY A 231 2.46 6.92 -9.01
C GLY A 231 3.00 5.85 -8.07
N ALA A 232 4.12 5.20 -8.41
CA ALA A 232 4.73 4.19 -7.56
C ALA A 232 5.21 4.78 -6.23
N THR A 233 5.77 5.99 -6.22
CA THR A 233 6.18 6.63 -4.96
C THR A 233 4.98 7.01 -4.10
N TYR A 234 3.88 7.45 -4.71
CA TYR A 234 2.63 7.69 -4.00
C TYR A 234 2.08 6.42 -3.36
N MET A 235 2.08 5.30 -4.12
CA MET A 235 1.70 3.99 -3.60
C MET A 235 2.61 3.52 -2.46
N TRP A 236 3.93 3.69 -2.60
CA TRP A 236 4.91 3.39 -1.56
C TRP A 236 4.66 4.19 -0.27
N ASN A 237 4.35 5.48 -0.39
CA ASN A 237 4.04 6.33 0.77
C ASN A 237 2.78 5.88 1.53
N GLN A 238 1.91 5.10 0.89
CA GLN A 238 0.72 4.50 1.49
C GLN A 238 0.94 3.05 1.96
N ALA A 239 2.12 2.45 1.74
CA ALA A 239 2.38 1.03 1.99
C ALA A 239 2.10 0.60 3.44
N ARG A 240 2.37 1.46 4.43
CA ARG A 240 2.05 1.18 5.84
C ARG A 240 0.55 1.09 6.13
N LEU A 241 -0.27 1.77 5.33
CA LEU A 241 -1.73 1.74 5.44
C LEU A 241 -2.30 0.53 4.70
N THR A 242 -1.72 0.17 3.56
CA THR A 242 -2.30 -0.84 2.66
C THR A 242 -1.66 -2.20 2.80
N GLY A 243 -0.45 -2.31 3.36
CA GLY A 243 0.33 -3.56 3.38
C GLY A 243 0.64 -4.11 2.00
N PHE A 244 0.51 -3.29 0.94
CA PHE A 244 0.46 -3.73 -0.46
C PHE A 244 -0.64 -4.75 -0.77
N ASP A 245 -1.68 -4.83 0.06
CA ASP A 245 -2.89 -5.60 -0.23
C ASP A 245 -3.62 -4.98 -1.44
N PRO A 246 -3.89 -5.72 -2.54
CA PRO A 246 -4.36 -5.12 -3.78
C PRO A 246 -5.71 -4.38 -3.67
N PRO A 247 -6.77 -4.93 -3.04
CA PRO A 247 -7.98 -4.16 -2.75
C PRO A 247 -7.75 -2.85 -1.99
N LEU A 248 -6.87 -2.87 -0.96
CA LEU A 248 -6.56 -1.67 -0.18
C LEU A 248 -5.75 -0.66 -1.00
N VAL A 249 -4.76 -1.11 -1.77
CA VAL A 249 -3.99 -0.27 -2.68
C VAL A 249 -4.91 0.41 -3.69
N ALA A 250 -5.82 -0.34 -4.32
CA ALA A 250 -6.78 0.21 -5.30
C ALA A 250 -7.65 1.32 -4.69
N ALA A 251 -8.25 1.05 -3.53
CA ALA A 251 -9.10 2.02 -2.84
C ALA A 251 -8.31 3.25 -2.39
N ALA A 252 -7.14 3.06 -1.77
CA ALA A 252 -6.32 4.15 -1.25
C ALA A 252 -5.73 5.03 -2.35
N TYR A 253 -5.30 4.43 -3.47
CA TYR A 253 -4.79 5.17 -4.62
C TYR A 253 -5.90 6.03 -5.27
N ASN A 254 -7.10 5.47 -5.40
CA ASN A 254 -8.22 6.12 -6.06
C ASN A 254 -8.92 7.20 -5.20
N ALA A 255 -9.07 6.95 -3.90
CA ALA A 255 -9.78 7.85 -3.00
C ALA A 255 -8.84 8.75 -2.17
N GLY A 256 -7.52 8.51 -2.24
CA GLY A 256 -6.50 9.22 -1.47
C GLY A 256 -6.17 8.61 -0.10
N SER A 257 -7.02 7.70 0.39
CA SER A 257 -6.82 6.90 1.59
C SER A 257 -7.89 5.80 1.67
N LEU A 258 -7.85 4.98 2.72
CA LEU A 258 -8.89 3.97 2.99
C LEU A 258 -10.06 4.60 3.75
N TYR A 259 -11.23 4.70 3.14
CA TYR A 259 -12.43 5.19 3.83
C TYR A 259 -13.55 4.16 3.76
N ARG A 260 -14.43 4.15 4.78
CA ARG A 260 -15.66 3.37 4.71
C ARG A 260 -16.63 3.97 3.68
N ASN A 261 -17.33 3.11 2.95
CA ASN A 261 -18.44 3.49 2.08
C ASN A 261 -19.56 2.45 2.12
N ASP A 262 -20.75 2.86 2.55
CA ASP A 262 -21.88 1.96 2.77
C ASP A 262 -22.76 1.75 1.53
N GLY A 263 -22.23 2.01 0.33
CA GLY A 263 -22.94 1.75 -0.91
C GLY A 263 -23.43 0.30 -0.99
N ALA A 264 -24.68 0.11 -1.42
CA ALA A 264 -25.27 -1.22 -1.54
C ALA A 264 -24.55 -2.08 -2.60
N ALA A 265 -24.06 -1.44 -3.67
CA ALA A 265 -23.29 -2.10 -4.74
C ALA A 265 -21.78 -2.18 -4.43
N ASN A 266 -21.35 -1.74 -3.25
CA ASN A 266 -19.96 -1.78 -2.82
C ASN A 266 -19.77 -2.89 -1.78
N HIS A 267 -19.40 -4.08 -2.26
CA HIS A 267 -19.17 -5.22 -1.38
C HIS A 267 -17.88 -5.10 -0.57
N TRP A 268 -16.89 -4.31 -1.02
CA TRP A 268 -15.66 -4.03 -0.25
C TRP A 268 -15.88 -3.13 0.95
N LYS A 269 -16.93 -2.30 0.91
CA LYS A 269 -17.17 -1.18 1.86
C LYS A 269 -16.03 -0.17 1.92
N LEU A 270 -15.19 -0.13 0.88
CA LEU A 270 -14.10 0.82 0.71
C LEU A 270 -14.52 1.94 -0.25
N ARG A 271 -14.31 3.21 0.13
CA ARG A 271 -14.59 4.35 -0.75
C ARG A 271 -13.66 4.28 -1.95
N GLN A 272 -14.29 4.46 -3.10
CA GLN A 272 -13.70 4.51 -4.42
C GLN A 272 -14.64 5.35 -5.30
N TYR A 273 -14.17 5.73 -6.48
CA TYR A 273 -14.94 6.43 -7.49
C TYR A 273 -15.16 5.50 -8.70
N PRO A 274 -16.42 5.32 -9.14
CA PRO A 274 -17.64 5.98 -8.67
C PRO A 274 -18.04 5.64 -7.22
N ILE A 275 -18.56 6.63 -6.48
CA ILE A 275 -18.95 6.43 -5.07
C ILE A 275 -20.13 5.47 -5.01
N GLY A 276 -20.08 4.51 -4.08
CA GLY A 276 -21.18 3.59 -3.81
C GLY A 276 -21.09 2.26 -4.56
N THR A 277 -20.08 2.08 -5.42
CA THR A 277 -19.87 0.86 -6.22
C THR A 277 -18.57 0.15 -5.83
N ALA A 278 -18.41 -1.09 -6.29
CA ALA A 278 -17.17 -1.87 -6.20
C ALA A 278 -16.29 -1.76 -7.46
N GLU A 279 -16.73 -1.01 -8.48
CA GLU A 279 -16.25 -1.13 -9.86
C GLU A 279 -14.75 -0.92 -10.03
N HIS A 280 -14.19 0.09 -9.36
CA HIS A 280 -12.78 0.44 -9.53
C HIS A 280 -11.87 -0.61 -8.88
N VAL A 281 -12.16 -1.01 -7.65
CA VAL A 281 -11.41 -2.05 -6.92
C VAL A 281 -11.54 -3.39 -7.61
N ASP A 282 -12.73 -3.76 -8.10
CA ASP A 282 -12.92 -5.01 -8.86
C ASP A 282 -12.09 -5.01 -10.14
N ARG A 283 -12.11 -3.91 -10.89
CA ARG A 283 -11.34 -3.74 -12.12
C ARG A 283 -9.84 -3.78 -11.85
N PHE A 284 -9.38 -3.10 -10.80
CA PHE A 284 -7.99 -3.14 -10.38
C PHE A 284 -7.56 -4.57 -10.04
N CYS A 285 -8.35 -5.29 -9.24
CA CYS A 285 -8.01 -6.65 -8.84
C CYS A 285 -7.99 -7.62 -10.02
N ARG A 286 -8.88 -7.47 -11.01
CA ARG A 286 -8.80 -8.25 -12.26
C ARG A 286 -7.49 -7.99 -13.00
N PHE A 287 -7.08 -6.73 -13.17
CA PHE A 287 -5.78 -6.42 -13.78
C PHE A 287 -4.59 -6.92 -12.97
N PHE A 288 -4.67 -6.85 -11.65
CA PHE A 288 -3.65 -7.41 -10.77
C PHE A 288 -3.55 -8.93 -10.94
N ASN A 289 -4.68 -9.64 -10.97
CA ASN A 289 -4.71 -11.08 -11.21
C ASN A 289 -4.14 -11.43 -12.60
N ALA A 290 -4.47 -10.65 -13.63
CA ALA A 290 -3.86 -10.79 -14.96
C ALA A 290 -2.34 -10.55 -14.94
N ALA A 291 -1.86 -9.53 -14.21
CA ALA A 291 -0.44 -9.23 -14.09
C ALA A 291 0.34 -10.30 -13.33
N LEU A 292 -0.29 -10.94 -12.34
CA LEU A 292 0.30 -12.07 -11.60
C LEU A 292 0.41 -13.33 -12.47
N ALA A 293 -0.59 -13.56 -13.34
CA ALA A 293 -0.64 -14.67 -14.29
C ALA A 293 0.32 -14.50 -15.48
N GLU A 294 0.79 -13.27 -15.75
CA GLU A 294 1.66 -12.99 -16.89
C GLU A 294 3.00 -13.74 -16.79
N ALA A 295 3.27 -14.54 -17.83
CA ALA A 295 4.44 -15.39 -17.88
C ALA A 295 5.70 -14.55 -18.17
N ALA A 296 6.43 -14.24 -17.09
CA ALA A 296 7.81 -13.72 -17.14
C ALA A 296 8.00 -12.47 -18.03
N PRO A 297 7.41 -11.31 -17.64
CA PRO A 297 7.73 -10.05 -18.29
C PRO A 297 9.24 -9.81 -18.20
N ARG A 298 9.85 -9.36 -19.31
CA ARG A 298 11.29 -9.03 -19.39
C ARG A 298 11.58 -7.79 -18.55
N LEU A 299 11.74 -7.96 -17.25
CA LEU A 299 12.11 -6.91 -16.29
C LEU A 299 13.58 -7.08 -15.89
N GLY A 300 14.26 -5.97 -15.62
CA GLY A 300 15.62 -6.02 -15.10
C GLY A 300 15.66 -6.52 -13.65
N ALA A 301 16.86 -6.88 -13.20
CA ALA A 301 17.09 -7.35 -11.83
C ALA A 301 16.67 -6.30 -10.79
N GLY A 302 16.24 -6.78 -9.62
CA GLY A 302 15.92 -5.92 -8.46
C GLY A 302 14.51 -5.31 -8.47
N VAL A 303 13.66 -5.60 -9.46
CA VAL A 303 12.25 -5.22 -9.45
C VAL A 303 11.46 -6.17 -8.53
N PRO A 304 10.80 -5.68 -7.46
CA PRO A 304 9.98 -6.53 -6.61
C PRO A 304 8.80 -7.13 -7.38
N ARG A 305 8.53 -8.41 -7.13
CA ARG A 305 7.43 -9.16 -7.73
C ARG A 305 6.55 -9.72 -6.63
N MET A 306 5.26 -9.38 -6.65
CA MET A 306 4.31 -9.94 -5.70
C MET A 306 4.26 -11.46 -5.83
N ARG A 307 4.37 -11.98 -7.06
CA ARG A 307 4.40 -13.42 -7.33
C ARG A 307 5.53 -14.14 -6.59
N ASP A 308 6.70 -13.54 -6.52
CA ASP A 308 7.87 -14.17 -5.88
C ASP A 308 7.74 -14.09 -4.36
N ILE A 309 7.19 -12.98 -3.84
CA ILE A 309 6.90 -12.81 -2.40
C ILE A 309 5.86 -13.83 -1.92
N LEU A 310 4.75 -14.01 -2.66
CA LEU A 310 3.68 -14.94 -2.30
C LEU A 310 4.10 -16.42 -2.41
N ARG A 311 5.09 -16.75 -3.25
CA ARG A 311 5.63 -18.12 -3.35
C ARG A 311 6.67 -18.44 -2.27
N GLY A 312 7.17 -17.43 -1.55
CA GLY A 312 8.31 -17.56 -0.65
C GLY A 312 9.64 -17.63 -1.42
N PRO A 313 10.78 -17.71 -0.70
CA PRO A 313 12.09 -17.78 -1.33
C PRO A 313 12.16 -18.99 -2.27
N ALA A 314 12.62 -18.75 -3.51
CA ALA A 314 12.90 -19.84 -4.43
C ALA A 314 13.85 -20.84 -3.75
N PRO A 315 13.62 -22.16 -3.88
CA PRO A 315 14.62 -23.13 -3.44
C PRO A 315 15.95 -22.77 -4.14
N PRO A 316 17.09 -22.84 -3.42
CA PRO A 316 18.37 -22.47 -4.00
C PRO A 316 18.56 -23.22 -5.32
N ALA A 317 18.91 -22.47 -6.37
CA ALA A 317 19.14 -23.03 -7.70
C ALA A 317 20.10 -24.20 -7.57
N ALA A 318 19.72 -25.37 -8.09
CA ALA A 318 20.54 -26.56 -8.07
C ALA A 318 21.86 -26.27 -8.80
N ALA A 319 22.89 -25.92 -8.04
CA ALA A 319 24.24 -25.84 -8.53
C ALA A 319 24.66 -27.27 -8.91
N ALA A 320 25.20 -27.40 -10.12
CA ALA A 320 25.75 -28.64 -10.62
C ALA A 320 26.72 -29.24 -9.60
N ALA A 321 26.51 -30.52 -9.28
CA ALA A 321 27.45 -31.33 -8.51
C ALA A 321 28.87 -31.23 -9.13
N PRO A 322 29.94 -31.18 -8.32
CA PRO A 322 30.48 -32.44 -7.80
C PRO A 322 31.20 -32.44 -6.43
N LEU A 323 31.19 -33.66 -5.86
CA LEU A 323 32.13 -34.36 -4.94
C LEU A 323 32.14 -34.07 -3.42
N GLU A 324 31.68 -35.09 -2.67
CA GLU A 324 31.99 -35.61 -1.31
C GLU A 324 32.86 -34.70 -0.39
N SER A 325 32.57 -34.38 0.88
CA SER A 325 31.98 -35.07 2.04
C SER A 325 31.87 -34.02 3.20
N GLU A 326 30.84 -33.95 4.03
CA GLU A 326 30.73 -34.49 5.43
C GLU A 326 29.45 -33.91 6.09
N PRO A 327 28.83 -34.54 7.12
CA PRO A 327 27.48 -34.22 7.60
C PRO A 327 27.44 -33.47 8.96
N ASN A 328 26.21 -33.01 9.30
CA ASN A 328 25.64 -32.80 10.64
C ASN A 328 25.37 -31.35 11.09
N ALA A 329 24.09 -30.95 10.99
CA ALA A 329 23.48 -30.12 12.01
C ALA A 329 22.97 -31.03 13.14
N LEU A 330 23.28 -30.70 14.40
CA LEU A 330 22.85 -31.43 15.60
C LEU A 330 21.32 -31.34 15.76
N THR A 331 20.68 -32.41 16.21
CA THR A 331 19.26 -32.34 16.63
C THR A 331 19.13 -31.53 17.93
N ILE A 332 17.92 -31.07 18.23
CA ILE A 332 17.61 -30.28 19.42
C ILE A 332 17.99 -31.04 20.71
N GLU A 333 17.78 -32.36 20.75
CA GLU A 333 18.18 -33.17 21.92
C GLU A 333 19.71 -33.18 22.10
N GLN A 334 20.48 -33.29 21.02
CA GLN A 334 21.95 -33.29 21.07
C GLN A 334 22.53 -31.94 21.49
N PHE A 335 21.83 -30.84 21.18
CA PHE A 335 22.19 -29.50 21.65
C PHE A 335 21.89 -29.33 23.15
N GLN A 336 20.77 -29.87 23.63
CA GLN A 336 20.36 -29.81 25.04
C GLN A 336 21.26 -30.67 25.95
N GLU A 337 21.68 -31.86 25.52
CA GLU A 337 22.66 -32.68 26.26
C GLU A 337 24.00 -31.94 26.45
N ARG A 338 24.44 -31.20 25.43
CA ARG A 338 25.69 -30.42 25.49
C ARG A 338 25.60 -29.24 26.46
N LEU A 339 24.44 -28.58 26.57
CA LEU A 339 24.21 -27.51 27.53
C LEU A 339 24.17 -28.02 28.98
N HIS A 340 23.61 -29.22 29.20
CA HIS A 340 23.61 -29.87 30.52
C HIS A 340 25.00 -30.33 30.93
N ALA A 341 25.77 -30.96 30.02
CA ALA A 341 27.15 -31.38 30.28
C ALA A 341 28.11 -30.20 30.56
N ALA A 342 27.81 -29.02 30.01
CA ALA A 342 28.54 -27.78 30.27
C ALA A 342 28.10 -27.06 31.56
N GLY A 343 27.10 -27.56 32.28
CA GLY A 343 26.57 -26.95 33.51
C GLY A 343 25.82 -25.64 33.29
N LEU A 344 25.39 -25.36 32.05
CA LEU A 344 24.76 -24.09 31.64
C LEU A 344 23.22 -24.17 31.60
N TYR A 345 22.64 -25.34 31.87
CA TYR A 345 21.21 -25.58 31.92
C TYR A 345 20.88 -26.70 32.93
N THR A 346 19.93 -26.44 33.84
CA THR A 346 19.51 -27.38 34.91
C THR A 346 18.03 -27.75 34.87
N GLY A 347 17.35 -27.47 33.74
CA GLY A 347 15.94 -27.82 33.56
C GLY A 347 15.73 -29.32 33.30
N PRO A 348 14.56 -29.88 33.66
CA PRO A 348 14.26 -31.29 33.46
C PRO A 348 14.22 -31.66 31.96
N MET A 349 14.72 -32.86 31.64
CA MET A 349 14.94 -33.36 30.27
C MET A 349 13.70 -34.00 29.63
N ASP A 350 12.56 -34.04 30.33
CA ASP A 350 11.30 -34.56 29.82
C ASP A 350 10.37 -33.41 29.43
N GLY A 351 10.05 -33.33 28.13
CA GLY A 351 9.22 -32.28 27.51
C GLY A 351 7.74 -32.27 27.91
N THR A 352 7.41 -32.55 29.17
CA THR A 352 6.04 -32.63 29.68
C THR A 352 5.89 -31.93 31.03
N SER A 353 5.99 -30.59 31.07
CA SER A 353 5.39 -29.73 32.11
C SER A 353 5.50 -28.24 31.73
N ALA A 354 4.36 -27.53 31.68
CA ALA A 354 4.29 -26.09 31.46
C ALA A 354 4.67 -25.30 32.75
N PRO A 355 5.27 -24.10 32.65
CA PRO A 355 5.57 -23.31 33.85
C PRO A 355 4.30 -22.62 34.37
N GLY A 356 3.94 -22.93 35.61
CA GLY A 356 2.95 -22.22 36.41
C GLY A 356 3.49 -20.87 36.92
N ILE A 357 2.54 -19.98 37.22
CA ILE A 357 2.69 -18.63 37.74
C ILE A 357 3.56 -18.58 39.01
N LEU A 358 4.54 -17.67 39.03
CA LEU A 358 4.62 -16.53 39.95
C LEU A 358 5.42 -15.40 39.30
#